data_AF-A0A3D9CHK0-F1
#
_entry.id   AF-A0A3D9CHK0-F1
#
_cell.length_a   1.000
_cell.length_b   1.000
_cell.length_c   1.000
_cell.angle_alpha   90.00
_cell.angle_beta   90.00
_cell.angle_gamma   90.00
#
_symmetry.space_group_name_H-M   'P 1'
#
loop_
_entity.id
_entity.type
_entity.pdbx_description
1 polymer ?
#
loop_
_entity_poly.entity_id
_entity_poly.type
_entity_poly.pdbx_seq_one_letter_code
_entity_poly.pdbx_strand_id
1 'polypeptide(L)'
;MKNYVIQKGDTFRSLARQFRLKDEGILKTYHNLHCPPEDVMKEPVPGKTILIPEDRELMSDAIGPDNISEPAETDTAGNTADKRNPEQAGNKEQPSGKTEEKNKEEEKQEQKEDDGDSSPHDGKYFIVQKGTVQCNQGFKFPTFKVTSHQKHYWNDAEGEADYLAATEDDLQFNPSAQPFGQCKLKPSSGGYLPCAYAPAGKWQKPYEKVKVMGKSCLTEISELMCTTGGKITILKHGQQSETGKGQVNTANSGEQQVYNPVVDFEEFKEDIKGTDELYYS
;
A
#
# COMPACT_ATOMS: atom_id res chain seq x y z
N MET A 1 -11.00 -29.87 -22.14
CA MET A 1 -10.18 -29.12 -23.11
C MET A 1 -10.35 -29.72 -24.49
N LYS A 2 -10.36 -28.91 -25.55
CA LYS A 2 -10.30 -29.41 -26.94
C LYS A 2 -8.94 -29.08 -27.57
N ASN A 3 -8.45 -29.99 -28.39
CA ASN A 3 -7.26 -29.80 -29.22
C ASN A 3 -7.67 -29.39 -30.63
N TYR A 4 -6.99 -28.40 -31.22
CA TYR A 4 -7.17 -28.01 -32.63
C TYR A 4 -5.80 -27.85 -33.31
N VAL A 5 -5.65 -28.38 -34.52
CA VAL A 5 -4.41 -28.23 -35.29
C VAL A 5 -4.51 -26.95 -36.12
N ILE A 6 -3.61 -26.00 -35.84
CA ILE A 6 -3.58 -24.68 -36.47
C ILE A 6 -3.33 -24.83 -37.97
N GLN A 7 -4.15 -24.16 -38.79
CA GLN A 7 -4.06 -24.16 -40.24
C GLN A 7 -3.28 -22.93 -40.75
N LYS A 8 -2.86 -22.99 -42.02
CA LYS A 8 -2.12 -21.89 -42.66
C LYS A 8 -3.03 -20.67 -42.85
N GLY A 9 -2.80 -19.62 -42.07
CA GLY A 9 -3.58 -18.38 -42.08
C GLY A 9 -4.44 -18.17 -40.84
N ASP A 10 -4.45 -19.11 -39.90
CA ASP A 10 -5.13 -18.93 -38.62
C ASP A 10 -4.45 -17.87 -37.75
N THR A 11 -5.28 -17.11 -37.03
CA THR A 11 -4.87 -16.09 -36.06
C THR A 11 -5.62 -16.35 -34.75
N PHE A 12 -5.09 -15.88 -33.61
CA PHE A 12 -5.85 -16.01 -32.34
C PHE A 12 -7.24 -15.36 -32.46
N ARG A 13 -7.37 -14.30 -33.26
CA ARG A 13 -8.63 -13.62 -33.56
C ARG A 13 -9.63 -14.46 -34.36
N SER A 14 -9.18 -15.18 -35.40
CA SER A 14 -10.06 -16.06 -36.17
C SER A 14 -10.48 -17.27 -35.34
N LEU A 15 -9.54 -17.88 -34.61
CA LEU A 15 -9.79 -19.03 -33.74
C LEU A 15 -10.71 -18.66 -32.56
N ALA A 16 -10.48 -17.53 -31.88
CA ALA A 16 -11.34 -17.07 -30.80
C ALA A 16 -12.78 -16.85 -31.26
N ARG A 17 -12.99 -16.25 -32.44
CA ARG A 17 -14.33 -16.13 -33.06
C ARG A 17 -14.94 -17.49 -33.40
N GLN A 18 -14.16 -18.40 -34.00
CA GLN A 18 -14.61 -19.74 -34.37
C GLN A 18 -15.06 -20.56 -33.14
N PHE A 19 -14.32 -20.45 -32.03
CA PHE A 19 -14.63 -21.12 -30.76
C PHE A 19 -15.47 -20.26 -29.79
N ARG A 20 -15.97 -19.10 -30.24
CA ARG A 20 -16.83 -18.16 -29.49
C ARG A 20 -16.25 -17.65 -28.18
N LEU A 21 -14.93 -17.52 -28.05
CA LEU A 21 -14.29 -16.96 -26.86
C LEU A 21 -14.53 -15.45 -26.78
N LYS A 22 -14.56 -14.89 -25.56
CA LYS A 22 -14.84 -13.45 -25.33
C LYS A 22 -13.80 -12.55 -26.00
N ASP A 23 -12.54 -12.96 -26.02
CA ASP A 23 -11.44 -12.25 -26.67
C ASP A 23 -10.33 -13.21 -27.15
N GLU A 24 -9.40 -12.68 -27.94
CA GLU A 24 -8.26 -13.40 -28.51
C GLU A 24 -7.14 -13.68 -27.50
N GLY A 25 -7.07 -12.89 -26.43
CA GLY A 25 -6.12 -13.05 -25.33
C GLY A 25 -6.41 -14.30 -24.50
N ILE A 26 -7.69 -14.56 -24.19
CA ILE A 26 -8.15 -15.78 -23.51
C ILE A 26 -7.59 -17.04 -24.18
N LEU A 27 -7.68 -17.15 -25.50
CA LEU A 27 -7.21 -18.35 -26.21
C LEU A 27 -5.70 -18.56 -26.07
N LYS A 28 -4.92 -17.47 -26.21
CA LYS A 28 -3.46 -17.47 -26.08
C LYS A 28 -3.03 -17.78 -24.65
N THR A 29 -3.62 -17.11 -23.67
CA THR A 29 -3.36 -17.30 -22.24
C THR A 29 -3.72 -18.71 -21.80
N TYR A 30 -4.91 -19.19 -22.15
CA TYR A 30 -5.36 -20.55 -21.81
C TYR A 30 -4.45 -21.63 -22.40
N HIS A 31 -4.05 -21.50 -23.67
CA HIS A 31 -3.10 -22.42 -24.27
C HIS A 31 -1.76 -22.41 -23.54
N ASN A 32 -1.16 -21.23 -23.36
CA ASN A 32 0.16 -21.11 -22.73
C ASN A 32 0.19 -21.50 -21.23
N LEU A 33 -0.96 -21.50 -20.54
CA LEU A 33 -1.07 -21.99 -19.15
C LEU A 33 -1.25 -23.51 -19.04
N HIS A 34 -1.62 -24.19 -20.13
CA HIS A 34 -1.96 -25.62 -20.12
C HIS A 34 -1.13 -26.48 -21.11
N CYS A 35 -0.24 -25.88 -21.89
CA CYS A 35 0.71 -26.58 -22.74
C CYS A 35 2.10 -26.70 -22.09
N PRO A 36 2.94 -27.64 -22.55
CA PRO A 36 4.36 -27.69 -22.17
C PRO A 36 5.13 -26.43 -22.59
N PRO A 37 6.23 -26.06 -21.92
CA PRO A 37 7.04 -24.87 -22.24
C PRO A 37 7.47 -24.77 -23.72
N GLU A 38 7.78 -25.90 -24.36
CA GLU A 38 8.16 -26.00 -25.77
C GLU A 38 7.03 -25.70 -26.77
N ASP A 39 5.77 -25.69 -26.32
CA ASP A 39 4.57 -25.38 -27.09
C ASP A 39 3.92 -24.02 -26.75
N VAL A 40 4.51 -23.27 -25.80
CA VAL A 40 4.15 -21.88 -25.52
C VAL A 40 4.38 -21.03 -26.78
N MET A 41 3.35 -20.28 -27.20
CA MET A 41 3.40 -19.52 -28.45
C MET A 41 2.98 -18.06 -28.31
N LYS A 42 3.71 -17.19 -29.02
CA LYS A 42 3.40 -15.77 -29.14
C LYS A 42 2.37 -15.48 -30.25
N GLU A 43 2.36 -16.31 -31.30
CA GLU A 43 1.46 -16.29 -32.46
C GLU A 43 1.14 -17.73 -32.90
N PRO A 44 0.00 -18.01 -33.56
CA PRO A 44 -0.35 -19.36 -34.02
C PRO A 44 0.59 -19.87 -35.11
N VAL A 45 1.20 -21.03 -34.88
CA VAL A 45 2.12 -21.68 -35.84
C VAL A 45 1.38 -22.82 -36.55
N PRO A 46 1.22 -22.77 -37.90
CA PRO A 46 0.55 -23.83 -38.64
C PRO A 46 1.17 -25.20 -38.40
N GLY A 47 0.34 -26.21 -38.16
CA GLY A 47 0.74 -27.57 -37.83
C GLY A 47 0.97 -27.86 -36.34
N LYS A 48 1.09 -26.84 -35.48
CA LYS A 48 1.03 -27.04 -34.01
C LYS A 48 -0.41 -27.18 -33.52
N THR A 49 -0.58 -27.82 -32.36
CA THR A 49 -1.86 -27.97 -31.68
C THR A 49 -2.08 -26.84 -30.69
N ILE A 50 -3.27 -26.25 -30.68
CA ILE A 50 -3.71 -25.27 -29.68
C ILE A 50 -4.78 -25.88 -28.76
N LEU A 51 -4.68 -25.56 -27.47
CA LEU A 51 -5.67 -25.91 -26.44
C LEU A 51 -6.77 -24.87 -26.38
N ILE A 52 -8.01 -25.33 -26.49
CA ILE A 52 -9.21 -24.49 -26.47
C ILE A 52 -9.94 -24.72 -25.14
N PRO A 53 -10.26 -23.65 -24.39
CA PRO A 53 -11.08 -23.77 -23.18
C PRO A 53 -12.48 -24.29 -23.53
N GLU A 54 -13.05 -25.06 -22.60
CA GLU A 54 -14.47 -25.44 -22.65
C GLU A 54 -15.30 -24.70 -21.61
N ASP A 55 -14.66 -23.89 -20.76
CA ASP A 55 -15.31 -23.13 -19.70
C ASP A 55 -16.25 -22.07 -20.24
N ARG A 56 -17.51 -22.16 -19.82
CA ARG A 56 -18.57 -21.26 -20.26
C ARG A 56 -18.29 -19.80 -19.89
N GLU A 57 -17.55 -19.55 -18.80
CA GLU A 57 -17.16 -18.20 -18.38
C GLU A 57 -16.14 -17.53 -19.31
N LEU A 58 -15.40 -18.31 -20.10
CA LEU A 58 -14.46 -17.83 -21.13
C LEU A 58 -15.11 -17.70 -22.51
N MET A 59 -16.30 -18.30 -22.68
CA MET A 59 -17.14 -18.20 -23.87
C MET A 59 -17.98 -16.92 -23.85
N SER A 60 -18.25 -16.37 -25.03
CA SER A 60 -19.22 -15.30 -25.24
C SER A 60 -20.65 -15.87 -25.30
N ASP A 61 -21.59 -15.30 -24.55
CA ASP A 61 -23.01 -15.68 -24.59
C ASP A 61 -23.74 -15.19 -25.87
N ALA A 62 -23.00 -14.66 -26.86
CA ALA A 62 -23.56 -14.03 -28.04
C ALA A 62 -24.08 -15.04 -29.08
N ILE A 63 -25.39 -15.00 -29.32
CA ILE A 63 -26.03 -15.52 -30.54
C ILE A 63 -26.33 -14.31 -31.43
N GLY A 64 -25.58 -14.17 -32.53
CA GLY A 64 -25.83 -13.17 -33.57
C GLY A 64 -24.65 -12.22 -33.84
N PRO A 65 -24.51 -11.70 -35.07
CA PRO A 65 -23.49 -10.72 -35.42
C PRO A 65 -23.88 -9.30 -34.95
N ASP A 66 -22.97 -8.36 -35.22
CA ASP A 66 -23.08 -6.92 -34.98
C ASP A 66 -22.97 -6.47 -33.52
N ASN A 67 -21.76 -6.06 -33.15
CA ASN A 67 -21.56 -4.92 -32.25
C ASN A 67 -20.34 -4.11 -32.75
N ILE A 68 -20.64 -2.95 -33.33
CA ILE A 68 -19.68 -1.88 -33.58
C ILE A 68 -19.55 -1.10 -32.28
N SER A 69 -18.31 -0.84 -31.87
CA SER A 69 -18.01 0.00 -30.72
C SER A 69 -18.29 1.48 -31.02
N GLU A 70 -18.97 2.18 -30.10
CA GLU A 70 -18.57 3.51 -29.61
C GLU A 70 -19.37 3.91 -28.35
N PRO A 71 -18.84 4.81 -27.49
CA PRO A 71 -19.42 5.11 -26.18
C PRO A 71 -20.44 6.26 -26.26
N ALA A 72 -21.52 6.16 -25.47
CA ALA A 72 -22.45 7.27 -25.26
C ALA A 72 -22.15 8.00 -23.95
N GLU A 73 -21.53 9.17 -24.05
CA GLU A 73 -21.64 10.20 -23.02
C GLU A 73 -23.07 10.77 -23.03
N THR A 74 -23.64 11.01 -21.85
CA THR A 74 -24.78 11.94 -21.71
C THR A 74 -24.61 12.80 -20.48
N ASP A 75 -24.04 13.99 -20.67
CA ASP A 75 -24.37 15.14 -19.83
C ASP A 75 -25.85 15.46 -19.96
N THR A 76 -26.51 15.78 -18.85
CA THR A 76 -27.47 16.91 -18.83
C THR A 76 -27.73 17.38 -17.39
N ALA A 77 -27.52 18.68 -17.17
CA ALA A 77 -27.80 19.36 -15.92
C ALA A 77 -29.19 20.02 -15.94
N GLY A 78 -29.72 20.35 -14.75
CA GLY A 78 -30.73 21.41 -14.62
C GLY A 78 -31.83 21.18 -13.58
N ASN A 79 -31.70 21.89 -12.46
CA ASN A 79 -32.71 22.84 -11.89
C ASN A 79 -34.09 22.30 -11.43
N THR A 80 -34.71 22.79 -10.34
CA THR A 80 -34.43 23.92 -9.43
C THR A 80 -35.20 23.76 -8.11
N ALA A 81 -34.74 24.44 -7.03
CA ALA A 81 -35.46 25.16 -5.93
C ALA A 81 -36.89 24.72 -5.44
N ASP A 82 -37.36 25.00 -4.22
CA ASP A 82 -37.07 26.01 -3.19
C ASP A 82 -37.67 25.54 -1.81
N LYS A 83 -37.38 26.30 -0.73
CA LYS A 83 -38.15 26.47 0.54
C LYS A 83 -37.77 25.67 1.81
N ARG A 84 -36.81 26.25 2.53
CA ARG A 84 -36.97 26.94 3.84
C ARG A 84 -37.48 26.17 5.09
N ASN A 85 -36.54 26.07 6.04
CA ASN A 85 -36.58 26.12 7.53
C ASN A 85 -37.58 27.16 8.13
N PRO A 86 -37.82 27.31 9.48
CA PRO A 86 -36.95 26.93 10.62
C PRO A 86 -37.62 26.48 11.97
N GLU A 87 -36.78 26.46 13.04
CA GLU A 87 -37.06 26.52 14.51
C GLU A 87 -37.13 25.15 15.24
N GLN A 88 -36.66 24.94 16.49
CA GLN A 88 -35.81 25.66 17.50
C GLN A 88 -35.17 24.55 18.40
N ALA A 89 -33.95 24.55 18.99
CA ALA A 89 -33.11 25.48 19.76
C ALA A 89 -32.97 25.09 21.28
N GLY A 90 -31.71 24.95 21.76
CA GLY A 90 -31.30 25.02 23.18
C GLY A 90 -31.36 23.73 24.03
N ASN A 91 -30.58 23.58 25.12
CA ASN A 91 -29.42 24.34 25.62
C ASN A 91 -28.78 23.62 26.84
N LYS A 92 -27.44 23.68 27.03
CA LYS A 92 -26.66 23.86 28.31
C LYS A 92 -26.98 23.01 29.59
N GLU A 93 -26.15 22.80 30.62
CA GLU A 93 -24.76 23.17 30.98
C GLU A 93 -24.21 22.25 32.10
N GLN A 94 -22.88 22.26 32.33
CA GLN A 94 -22.19 21.75 33.54
C GLN A 94 -22.29 22.79 34.70
N PRO A 95 -21.92 22.55 36.01
CA PRO A 95 -20.52 22.31 36.41
C PRO A 95 -20.20 21.69 37.83
N SER A 96 -18.89 21.46 38.08
CA SER A 96 -18.18 21.46 39.40
C SER A 96 -18.45 20.34 40.43
N GLY A 97 -17.51 19.96 41.33
CA GLY A 97 -16.18 20.52 41.64
C GLY A 97 -15.25 19.57 42.45
N LYS A 98 -14.11 20.11 42.93
CA LYS A 98 -12.94 19.46 43.61
C LYS A 98 -13.29 18.85 45.01
N THR A 99 -12.45 18.04 45.70
CA THR A 99 -11.15 18.42 46.34
C THR A 99 -10.43 17.24 47.06
N GLU A 100 -9.07 17.18 46.97
CA GLU A 100 -8.05 16.55 47.88
C GLU A 100 -8.10 15.01 48.18
N GLU A 101 -7.03 14.27 48.58
CA GLU A 101 -5.62 14.56 48.93
C GLU A 101 -4.64 13.34 48.73
N LYS A 102 -3.32 13.62 48.63
CA LYS A 102 -2.08 12.79 48.83
C LYS A 102 -2.13 11.25 49.02
N ASN A 103 -1.27 10.50 48.30
CA ASN A 103 0.04 10.01 48.84
C ASN A 103 0.94 9.21 47.85
N LYS A 104 2.18 9.02 48.31
CA LYS A 104 3.42 8.47 47.72
C LYS A 104 3.41 7.24 46.79
N GLU A 105 4.50 7.21 46.01
CA GLU A 105 5.26 6.10 45.42
C GLU A 105 5.01 4.69 45.99
N GLU A 106 4.85 3.70 45.10
CA GLU A 106 5.65 2.47 45.11
C GLU A 106 5.60 1.79 43.72
N GLU A 107 6.69 1.15 43.32
CA GLU A 107 6.80 0.46 42.02
C GLU A 107 5.94 -0.81 42.00
N LYS A 108 5.13 -0.98 40.96
CA LYS A 108 4.51 -2.27 40.66
C LYS A 108 4.59 -2.58 39.17
N GLN A 109 5.50 -3.50 38.82
CA GLN A 109 5.53 -4.13 37.52
C GLN A 109 4.28 -5.01 37.38
N GLU A 110 3.24 -4.50 36.72
CA GLU A 110 2.16 -5.34 36.23
C GLU A 110 2.58 -5.98 34.90
N GLN A 111 3.13 -7.19 34.99
CA GLN A 111 3.00 -8.14 33.88
C GLN A 111 1.51 -8.42 33.70
N LYS A 112 0.88 -7.71 32.77
CA LYS A 112 -0.43 -8.14 32.25
C LYS A 112 -0.17 -9.22 31.22
N GLU A 113 -0.55 -10.44 31.60
CA GLU A 113 -0.87 -11.50 30.65
C GLU A 113 -1.99 -10.96 29.76
N ASP A 114 -1.77 -11.02 28.45
CA ASP A 114 -2.61 -10.33 27.46
C ASP A 114 -3.73 -11.26 26.99
N ASP A 115 -4.86 -11.22 27.71
CA ASP A 115 -6.13 -11.86 27.34
C ASP A 115 -6.69 -11.25 26.04
N GLY A 116 -6.17 -11.68 24.89
CA GLY A 116 -6.88 -11.69 23.60
C GLY A 116 -7.48 -10.37 23.09
N ASP A 117 -7.07 -9.19 23.58
CA ASP A 117 -7.56 -7.90 23.12
C ASP A 117 -6.70 -7.39 21.95
N SER A 118 -7.32 -7.15 20.80
CA SER A 118 -6.60 -6.67 19.62
C SER A 118 -6.06 -5.27 19.87
N SER A 119 -4.74 -5.11 19.83
CA SER A 119 -4.09 -3.82 20.00
C SER A 119 -4.53 -2.86 18.89
N PRO A 120 -4.70 -1.55 19.17
CA PRO A 120 -4.94 -0.54 18.12
C PRO A 120 -3.86 -0.48 17.03
N HIS A 121 -2.69 -1.08 17.30
CA HIS A 121 -1.56 -1.22 16.38
C HIS A 121 -1.59 -2.51 15.54
N ASP A 122 -2.54 -3.42 15.77
CA ASP A 122 -2.62 -4.66 15.00
C ASP A 122 -2.98 -4.38 13.54
N GLY A 123 -2.22 -4.99 12.64
CA GLY A 123 -2.30 -4.71 11.21
C GLY A 123 -1.84 -3.30 10.81
N LYS A 124 -1.05 -2.60 11.65
CA LYS A 124 -0.39 -1.33 11.32
C LYS A 124 1.10 -1.52 11.06
N TYR A 125 1.62 -0.81 10.07
CA TYR A 125 3.04 -0.86 9.77
C TYR A 125 3.85 0.03 10.71
N PHE A 126 5.07 -0.41 11.04
CA PHE A 126 6.08 0.43 11.67
C PHE A 126 6.59 1.49 10.69
N ILE A 127 7.10 2.59 11.23
CA ILE A 127 7.60 3.71 10.42
C ILE A 127 9.12 3.64 10.27
N VAL A 128 9.61 3.88 9.06
CA VAL A 128 11.04 4.04 8.74
C VAL A 128 11.38 5.47 8.34
N GLN A 129 12.67 5.81 8.28
CA GLN A 129 13.14 7.16 7.93
C GLN A 129 12.58 7.68 6.59
N LYS A 130 12.48 6.85 5.54
CA LYS A 130 11.88 7.25 4.25
C LYS A 130 10.34 7.36 4.28
N GLY A 131 9.70 7.07 5.40
CA GLY A 131 8.29 7.35 5.64
C GLY A 131 7.99 8.85 5.58
N THR A 132 6.80 9.23 5.12
CA THR A 132 6.37 10.63 5.00
C THR A 132 5.29 10.99 6.00
N VAL A 133 5.31 12.24 6.45
CA VAL A 133 4.32 12.81 7.38
C VAL A 133 3.51 13.93 6.74
N GLN A 134 2.35 14.21 7.31
CA GLN A 134 1.48 15.30 6.89
C GLN A 134 1.05 16.14 8.10
N CYS A 135 1.23 17.46 8.01
CA CYS A 135 0.60 18.40 8.92
C CYS A 135 -0.75 18.86 8.36
N ASN A 136 -1.82 18.83 9.15
CA ASN A 136 -3.15 19.30 8.72
C ASN A 136 -3.21 20.78 8.31
N GLN A 137 -2.22 21.58 8.74
CA GLN A 137 -2.06 23.00 8.42
C GLN A 137 -0.93 23.28 7.40
N GLY A 138 -0.29 22.24 6.87
CA GLY A 138 0.82 22.32 5.93
C GLY A 138 0.41 22.10 4.47
N PHE A 139 1.39 22.20 3.56
CA PHE A 139 1.24 21.98 2.12
C PHE A 139 2.36 21.10 1.50
N LYS A 140 3.25 20.54 2.33
CA LYS A 140 4.34 19.62 1.93
C LYS A 140 4.36 18.40 2.85
N PHE A 141 4.92 17.31 2.33
CA PHE A 141 5.01 16.00 2.98
C PHE A 141 6.49 15.62 3.16
N PRO A 142 7.15 16.08 4.23
CA PRO A 142 8.55 15.79 4.48
C PRO A 142 8.71 14.33 4.94
N THR A 143 9.94 13.81 4.85
CA THR A 143 10.30 12.51 5.43
C THR A 143 10.79 12.66 6.88
N PHE A 144 10.88 11.55 7.60
CA PHE A 144 11.53 11.51 8.91
C PHE A 144 13.04 11.80 8.80
N LYS A 145 13.61 12.20 9.93
CA LYS A 145 15.05 12.13 10.16
C LYS A 145 15.26 11.45 11.50
N VAL A 146 15.72 10.20 11.47
CA VAL A 146 15.97 9.42 12.68
C VAL A 146 17.24 9.94 13.35
N THR A 147 17.10 10.27 14.63
CA THR A 147 18.14 10.82 15.51
C THR A 147 18.26 10.03 16.81
N SER A 148 17.28 9.17 17.09
CA SER A 148 17.20 8.33 18.29
C SER A 148 18.26 7.22 18.33
N HIS A 149 18.68 6.70 17.18
CA HIS A 149 19.68 5.64 17.01
C HIS A 149 20.22 5.56 15.56
N GLN A 150 21.18 4.66 15.32
CA GLN A 150 21.74 4.31 14.00
C GLN A 150 21.97 2.79 13.86
N LYS A 151 21.06 1.96 14.41
CA LYS A 151 21.32 0.50 14.58
C LYS A 151 20.16 -0.44 14.26
N HIS A 152 18.92 0.06 14.13
CA HIS A 152 17.77 -0.79 13.89
C HIS A 152 17.03 -0.33 12.63
N TYR A 153 16.76 -1.29 11.76
CA TYR A 153 16.26 -1.10 10.41
C TYR A 153 15.07 -2.04 10.21
N TRP A 154 14.01 -1.59 9.56
CA TRP A 154 12.86 -2.43 9.24
C TRP A 154 12.90 -2.87 7.77
N ASN A 155 12.78 -4.17 7.54
CA ASN A 155 12.74 -4.80 6.22
C ASN A 155 13.90 -4.38 5.31
N ASP A 156 15.10 -4.33 5.87
CA ASP A 156 16.33 -4.02 5.16
C ASP A 156 17.49 -4.80 5.78
N ALA A 157 18.24 -5.51 4.93
CA ALA A 157 19.39 -6.31 5.32
C ALA A 157 20.72 -5.56 5.10
N GLU A 158 20.73 -4.50 4.30
CA GLU A 158 21.94 -3.76 3.93
C GLU A 158 22.32 -2.69 4.98
N GLY A 159 21.36 -2.26 5.80
CA GLY A 159 21.58 -1.28 6.87
C GLY A 159 21.53 0.17 6.36
N GLU A 160 20.75 0.40 5.32
CA GLU A 160 20.59 1.67 4.64
C GLU A 160 19.79 2.67 5.48
N ALA A 161 20.30 3.91 5.59
CA ALA A 161 19.80 4.88 6.55
C ALA A 161 18.31 5.23 6.37
N ASP A 162 17.79 5.07 5.16
CA ASP A 162 16.38 5.29 4.81
C ASP A 162 15.41 4.27 5.45
N TYR A 163 15.91 3.12 5.89
CA TYR A 163 15.13 2.08 6.57
C TYR A 163 15.26 2.11 8.10
N LEU A 164 15.99 3.08 8.67
CA LEU A 164 16.10 3.25 10.12
C LEU A 164 14.70 3.38 10.76
N ALA A 165 14.46 2.60 11.81
CA ALA A 165 13.22 2.66 12.58
C ALA A 165 12.98 4.05 13.20
N ALA A 166 11.77 4.58 13.08
CA ALA A 166 11.38 5.82 13.74
C ALA A 166 10.77 5.54 15.14
N THR A 167 11.17 6.34 16.12
CA THR A 167 10.77 6.22 17.54
C THR A 167 10.05 7.47 18.05
N GLU A 168 9.47 7.37 19.24
CA GLU A 168 8.82 8.49 19.95
C GLU A 168 9.67 9.77 20.13
N ASP A 169 11.00 9.65 20.06
CA ASP A 169 11.96 10.74 20.20
C ASP A 169 12.32 11.41 18.85
N ASP A 170 11.91 10.86 17.72
CA ASP A 170 12.32 11.31 16.39
C ASP A 170 11.45 12.47 15.90
N LEU A 171 11.78 13.66 16.41
CA LEU A 171 11.05 14.91 16.21
C LEU A 171 11.57 15.77 15.04
N GLN A 172 12.59 15.30 14.30
CA GLN A 172 13.17 15.99 13.15
C GLN A 172 12.64 15.43 11.83
N PHE A 173 12.55 16.31 10.83
CA PHE A 173 12.09 15.99 9.48
C PHE A 173 13.11 16.46 8.44
N ASN A 174 13.03 15.90 7.23
CA ASN A 174 13.82 16.29 6.07
C ASN A 174 12.89 16.80 4.94
N PRO A 175 13.06 18.04 4.43
CA PRO A 175 14.02 19.07 4.86
C PRO A 175 13.71 19.63 6.26
N SER A 176 14.77 20.00 6.99
CA SER A 176 14.64 20.59 8.34
C SER A 176 14.15 22.04 8.33
N ALA A 177 14.50 22.79 7.28
CA ALA A 177 13.99 24.13 7.05
C ALA A 177 12.60 24.04 6.40
N GLN A 178 11.58 24.59 7.08
CA GLN A 178 10.21 24.69 6.59
C GLN A 178 9.61 23.33 6.14
N PRO A 179 9.63 22.29 7.00
CA PRO A 179 9.32 20.90 6.62
C PRO A 179 7.95 20.74 5.93
N PHE A 180 6.96 21.52 6.35
CA PHE A 180 5.59 21.47 5.81
C PHE A 180 5.29 22.57 4.77
N GLY A 181 6.30 23.30 4.28
CA GLY A 181 6.14 24.41 3.34
C GLY A 181 5.56 25.65 4.02
N GLN A 182 4.40 26.12 3.56
CA GLN A 182 3.63 27.20 4.21
C GLN A 182 2.76 26.67 5.36
N CYS A 183 2.35 27.53 6.29
CA CYS A 183 1.50 27.15 7.41
C CYS A 183 0.21 27.98 7.49
N LYS A 184 -0.95 27.33 7.40
CA LYS A 184 -2.28 27.99 7.46
C LYS A 184 -2.53 28.78 8.75
N LEU A 185 -1.90 28.38 9.86
CA LEU A 185 -1.98 29.08 11.15
C LEU A 185 -1.07 30.32 11.27
N LYS A 186 -0.33 30.67 10.21
CA LYS A 186 0.51 31.88 10.15
C LYS A 186 0.10 32.75 8.94
N PRO A 187 -1.08 33.39 8.98
CA PRO A 187 -1.55 34.25 7.89
C PRO A 187 -0.66 35.48 7.69
N SER A 188 -0.60 35.98 6.46
CA SER A 188 0.03 37.24 6.07
C SER A 188 -0.79 37.95 5.01
N SER A 189 -0.48 39.23 4.73
CA SER A 189 -1.22 40.06 3.78
C SER A 189 -1.25 39.53 2.33
N GLY A 190 -0.44 38.51 2.01
CA GLY A 190 -0.38 37.87 0.69
C GLY A 190 -0.56 36.34 0.74
N GLY A 191 -1.06 35.77 1.84
CA GLY A 191 -1.28 34.33 1.98
C GLY A 191 -0.81 33.80 3.34
N TYR A 192 0.17 32.90 3.31
CA TYR A 192 0.68 32.22 4.51
C TYR A 192 2.20 32.32 4.62
N LEU A 193 2.68 32.56 5.84
CA LEU A 193 4.10 32.51 6.15
C LEU A 193 4.62 31.07 6.10
N PRO A 194 5.93 30.87 5.91
CA PRO A 194 6.54 29.56 5.98
C PRO A 194 6.36 28.88 7.35
N CYS A 195 6.36 27.55 7.34
CA CYS A 195 6.21 26.73 8.52
C CYS A 195 7.47 26.78 9.39
N ALA A 196 7.45 27.62 10.43
CA ALA A 196 8.36 27.45 11.57
C ALA A 196 7.76 26.39 12.52
N TYR A 197 8.00 25.12 12.17
CA TYR A 197 7.64 23.94 12.96
C TYR A 197 8.48 23.87 14.24
N ALA A 198 7.84 23.49 15.34
CA ALA A 198 8.49 23.04 16.56
C ALA A 198 7.59 21.99 17.25
N PRO A 199 8.15 20.88 17.75
CA PRO A 199 7.37 19.81 18.40
C PRO A 199 6.81 20.26 19.75
N ALA A 200 5.57 19.87 20.05
CA ALA A 200 4.92 20.03 21.35
C ALA A 200 4.97 18.70 22.12
N GLY A 201 6.14 18.38 22.67
CA GLY A 201 6.41 17.11 23.34
C GLY A 201 6.89 16.01 22.38
N LYS A 202 6.66 14.75 22.77
CA LYS A 202 6.97 13.56 21.97
C LYS A 202 5.82 13.16 21.04
N TRP A 203 6.07 12.19 20.18
CA TRP A 203 4.99 11.48 19.48
C TRP A 203 4.03 10.80 20.46
N GLN A 204 2.75 10.86 20.14
CA GLN A 204 1.64 10.22 20.85
C GLN A 204 1.23 8.96 20.12
N LYS A 205 0.68 7.98 20.85
CA LYS A 205 0.37 6.63 20.35
C LYS A 205 1.57 5.96 19.67
N PRO A 206 2.78 5.92 20.26
CA PRO A 206 3.78 4.96 19.84
C PRO A 206 3.35 3.55 20.28
N TYR A 207 3.90 2.50 19.67
CA TYR A 207 3.59 1.13 20.07
C TYR A 207 4.52 0.68 21.20
N GLU A 208 4.05 0.77 22.44
CA GLU A 208 4.86 0.54 23.64
C GLU A 208 5.40 -0.91 23.78
N LYS A 209 4.75 -1.90 23.15
CA LYS A 209 5.21 -3.31 23.16
C LYS A 209 6.50 -3.52 22.36
N VAL A 210 6.84 -2.64 21.41
CA VAL A 210 8.05 -2.75 20.56
C VAL A 210 8.94 -1.53 20.77
N LYS A 211 10.16 -1.77 21.26
CA LYS A 211 11.10 -0.71 21.64
C LYS A 211 12.48 -0.91 21.00
N VAL A 212 13.03 0.17 20.44
CA VAL A 212 14.41 0.23 19.99
C VAL A 212 15.22 1.12 20.94
N MET A 213 16.31 0.60 21.47
CA MET A 213 17.13 1.30 22.48
C MET A 213 16.32 1.85 23.67
N GLY A 214 15.26 1.13 24.08
CA GLY A 214 14.36 1.52 25.16
C GLY A 214 13.26 2.53 24.78
N LYS A 215 13.22 2.99 23.52
CA LYS A 215 12.26 3.97 23.00
C LYS A 215 11.18 3.29 22.18
N SER A 216 9.93 3.68 22.36
CA SER A 216 8.78 3.05 21.72
C SER A 216 8.72 3.40 20.22
N CYS A 217 8.46 2.40 19.37
CA CYS A 217 8.43 2.58 17.92
C CYS A 217 7.16 3.27 17.42
N LEU A 218 7.27 4.04 16.34
CA LEU A 218 6.11 4.65 15.69
C LEU A 218 5.39 3.66 14.77
N THR A 219 4.09 3.87 14.62
CA THR A 219 3.22 3.16 13.68
C THR A 219 2.32 4.16 12.94
N GLU A 220 1.53 3.68 11.97
CA GLU A 220 0.65 4.54 11.15
C GLU A 220 -0.39 5.37 11.95
N ILE A 221 -0.73 4.95 13.17
CA ILE A 221 -1.65 5.69 14.05
C ILE A 221 -0.96 6.70 14.98
N SER A 222 0.38 6.76 14.96
CA SER A 222 1.16 7.68 15.78
C SER A 222 1.01 9.12 15.27
N GLU A 223 0.92 10.07 16.22
CA GLU A 223 0.60 11.47 15.92
C GLU A 223 1.44 12.44 16.76
N LEU A 224 1.84 13.57 16.18
CA LEU A 224 2.66 14.58 16.84
C LEU A 224 1.99 15.96 16.78
N MET A 225 2.03 16.68 17.89
CA MET A 225 1.52 18.05 17.95
C MET A 225 2.66 19.05 17.69
N CYS A 226 2.36 20.11 16.96
CA CYS A 226 3.23 21.27 16.76
C CYS A 226 2.83 22.38 17.74
N THR A 227 3.80 23.12 18.31
CA THR A 227 3.53 24.23 19.25
C THR A 227 2.71 25.37 18.64
N THR A 228 2.68 25.48 17.30
CA THR A 228 1.81 26.42 16.57
C THR A 228 0.33 25.98 16.57
N GLY A 229 0.01 24.74 16.97
CA GLY A 229 -1.35 24.17 16.97
C GLY A 229 -1.67 23.24 15.79
N GLY A 230 -0.69 22.97 14.92
CA GLY A 230 -0.82 21.96 13.86
C GLY A 230 -0.74 20.54 14.41
N LYS A 231 -1.51 19.61 13.83
CA LYS A 231 -1.45 18.18 14.10
C LYS A 231 -0.75 17.48 12.93
N ILE A 232 0.25 16.66 13.25
CA ILE A 232 1.08 15.91 12.32
C ILE A 232 0.71 14.43 12.46
N THR A 233 0.45 13.77 11.33
CA THR A 233 0.17 12.33 11.25
C THR A 233 1.09 11.67 10.23
N ILE A 234 1.21 10.35 10.31
CA ILE A 234 1.83 9.55 9.24
C ILE A 234 0.99 9.69 7.95
N LEU A 235 1.66 9.79 6.81
CA LEU A 235 1.05 9.70 5.48
C LEU A 235 1.47 8.42 4.75
N LYS A 236 2.74 8.01 4.87
CA LYS A 236 3.24 6.72 4.39
C LYS A 236 4.23 6.14 5.40
N HIS A 237 4.08 4.86 5.73
CA HIS A 237 5.00 4.14 6.62
C HIS A 237 6.43 4.03 6.06
N GLY A 238 6.58 4.07 4.73
CA GLY A 238 7.87 4.13 4.05
C GLY A 238 8.56 2.77 3.87
N GLN A 239 7.98 1.68 4.34
CA GLN A 239 8.48 0.34 4.03
C GLN A 239 8.06 -0.06 2.61
N GLN A 240 8.80 -0.98 1.99
CA GLN A 240 8.35 -1.70 0.80
C GLN A 240 8.12 -3.16 1.18
N SER A 241 7.03 -3.73 0.67
CA SER A 241 6.77 -5.16 0.78
C SER A 241 7.56 -5.88 -0.30
N GLU A 242 8.62 -6.58 0.08
CA GLU A 242 9.36 -7.44 -0.84
C GLU A 242 8.68 -8.81 -0.91
N THR A 243 8.65 -9.40 -2.11
CA THR A 243 8.19 -10.79 -2.29
C THR A 243 9.19 -11.71 -1.61
N GLY A 244 8.84 -12.30 -0.48
CA GLY A 244 9.75 -13.15 0.27
C GLY A 244 10.19 -14.37 -0.55
N LYS A 245 11.43 -14.84 -0.35
CA LYS A 245 12.00 -16.00 -1.10
C LYS A 245 11.07 -17.22 -1.12
N GLY A 246 10.36 -17.48 -0.01
CA GLY A 246 9.36 -18.54 0.08
C GLY A 246 8.18 -18.36 -0.89
N GLN A 247 7.69 -17.14 -1.09
CA GLN A 247 6.63 -16.84 -2.06
C GLN A 247 7.10 -17.03 -3.51
N VAL A 248 8.34 -16.60 -3.82
CA VAL A 248 8.97 -16.83 -5.13
C VAL A 248 9.10 -18.34 -5.40
N ASN A 249 9.58 -19.10 -4.42
CA ASN A 249 9.74 -20.55 -4.51
C ASN A 249 8.40 -21.30 -4.69
N THR A 250 7.32 -20.85 -4.06
CA THR A 250 5.98 -21.46 -4.17
C THR A 250 5.22 -21.05 -5.44
N ALA A 251 5.54 -19.92 -6.06
CA ALA A 251 4.86 -19.45 -7.26
C ALA A 251 5.05 -20.40 -8.46
N ASN A 252 4.00 -20.62 -9.24
CA ASN A 252 4.03 -21.46 -10.44
C ASN A 252 4.77 -20.74 -11.58
N SER A 253 5.85 -21.34 -12.08
CA SER A 253 6.70 -20.74 -13.11
C SER A 253 5.99 -20.58 -14.44
N GLY A 254 5.12 -21.52 -14.82
CA GLY A 254 4.35 -21.41 -16.07
C GLY A 254 3.36 -20.23 -16.03
N GLU A 255 2.67 -20.04 -14.90
CA GLU A 255 1.81 -18.87 -14.69
C GLU A 255 2.62 -17.56 -14.74
N GLN A 256 3.75 -17.51 -14.03
CA GLN A 256 4.61 -16.32 -14.02
C GLN A 256 5.21 -16.03 -15.39
N GLN A 257 5.56 -17.04 -16.20
CA GLN A 257 6.03 -16.86 -17.57
C GLN A 257 4.95 -16.30 -18.50
N VAL A 258 3.68 -16.65 -18.26
CA VAL A 258 2.54 -16.11 -19.03
C VAL A 258 2.25 -14.65 -18.66
N TYR A 259 2.34 -14.30 -17.37
CA TYR A 259 2.14 -12.92 -16.91
C TYR A 259 3.35 -12.00 -17.16
N ASN A 260 4.57 -12.53 -17.06
CA ASN A 260 5.83 -11.82 -17.21
C ASN A 260 6.74 -12.48 -18.26
N PRO A 261 6.38 -12.44 -19.56
CA PRO A 261 7.06 -13.17 -20.63
C PRO A 261 8.45 -12.62 -21.03
N VAL A 262 9.02 -11.73 -20.22
CA VAL A 262 10.36 -11.14 -20.39
C VAL A 262 11.36 -11.71 -19.37
N VAL A 263 10.89 -12.12 -18.19
CA VAL A 263 11.71 -12.75 -17.15
C VAL A 263 11.62 -14.26 -17.33
N ASP A 264 12.74 -14.98 -17.27
CA ASP A 264 12.74 -16.42 -17.04
C ASP A 264 12.54 -16.65 -15.53
N PHE A 265 11.39 -17.21 -15.15
CA PHE A 265 11.05 -17.35 -13.74
C PHE A 265 11.75 -18.53 -13.05
N GLU A 266 12.32 -19.48 -13.79
CA GLU A 266 13.14 -20.55 -13.20
C GLU A 266 14.56 -20.04 -12.94
N GLU A 267 15.17 -19.31 -13.88
CA GLU A 267 16.46 -18.62 -13.67
C GLU A 267 16.36 -17.69 -12.45
N PHE A 268 15.30 -16.87 -12.39
CA PHE A 268 15.05 -16.00 -11.23
C PHE A 268 14.87 -16.76 -9.91
N LYS A 269 14.26 -17.96 -9.91
CA LYS A 269 14.18 -18.81 -8.72
C LYS A 269 15.55 -19.35 -8.29
N GLU A 270 16.42 -19.68 -9.23
CA GLU A 270 17.77 -20.16 -8.94
C GLU A 270 18.64 -19.05 -8.35
N ASP A 271 18.62 -17.85 -8.93
CA ASP A 271 19.30 -16.66 -8.39
C ASP A 271 18.87 -16.35 -6.94
N ILE A 272 17.57 -16.35 -6.68
CA ILE A 272 17.01 -16.07 -5.34
C ILE A 272 17.42 -17.14 -4.32
N LYS A 273 17.67 -18.40 -4.72
CA LYS A 273 18.22 -19.45 -3.85
C LYS A 273 19.73 -19.34 -3.68
N GLY A 274 20.48 -19.05 -4.74
CA GLY A 274 21.95 -18.99 -4.73
C GLY A 274 22.51 -17.94 -3.76
N THR A 275 21.73 -16.91 -3.45
CA THR A 275 22.07 -15.92 -2.40
C THR A 275 22.19 -16.50 -0.98
N ASP A 276 21.70 -17.71 -0.69
CA ASP A 276 21.84 -18.35 0.62
C ASP A 276 23.18 -19.12 0.79
N GLU A 277 23.89 -19.48 -0.29
CA GLU A 277 25.13 -20.28 -0.20
C GLU A 277 26.38 -19.45 0.12
N LEU A 278 26.33 -18.12 -0.07
CA LEU A 278 27.49 -17.21 0.14
C LEU A 278 27.78 -16.85 1.61
N TYR A 279 27.05 -17.40 2.58
CA TYR A 279 27.17 -17.05 4.00
C TYR A 279 27.56 -18.20 4.96
N TYR A 280 28.02 -19.35 4.43
CA TYR A 280 28.59 -20.43 5.23
C TYR A 280 29.91 -20.98 4.64
N SER A 281 30.99 -20.17 4.72
CA SER A 281 32.39 -20.59 4.53
C SER A 281 33.34 -19.82 5.44
#